data_AF-A0A7C9GSP4-F1
#
_entry.id   AF-A0A7C9GSP4-F1
#
_cell.length_a   1.000
_cell.length_b   1.000
_cell.length_c   1.000
_cell.angle_alpha   90.00
_cell.angle_beta   90.00
_cell.angle_gamma   90.00
#
_symmetry.space_group_name_H-M   'P 1'
#
loop_
_entity.id
_entity.type
_entity.pdbx_description
1 polymer ?
#
loop_
_entity_poly.entity_id
_entity_poly.type
_entity_poly.pdbx_seq_one_letter_code
_entity_poly.pdbx_strand_id
1 'polypeptide(L)'
;MWLAPPDPVPPFDGIPQRFHVALAIPARNEAASIATALTALDTAAASAADWIASLRVVVSANNCGDETAEVAAGYRPRNFTLFVESVDLPLAVAHAGGARRAALDRAARFLPQDGVLATTDADSAVAPDWLAAMLGEFARGVDAVAGAITLDPQERARLPRLPGRDAEWHYAGLLAQLEDLIDPCPHDPAPRHIWAWGANFAVTRRAYDLVGGLPLVPLAEDRALAEQLSRHDFKLRRSTAPLVYTSARVDGRAPGGFADLIRGFADDSNQPCDAALEPIAVFVRRVCWRARLRAIYENNGSHAVTAAARPLIGAAILPPCRYFGMLWAEIEQAAPQLRRQRLYPAQLAGEIAAAQEWVDRLRRSAVDPADTRLRAAGR
;
A
#
# COMPACT_ATOMS: atom_id res chain seq x y z
N MET A 1 9.23 16.42 -3.84
CA MET A 1 7.83 16.86 -3.96
C MET A 1 7.00 15.61 -3.79
N TRP A 2 6.59 15.36 -2.55
CA TRP A 2 5.64 14.32 -2.19
C TRP A 2 4.27 14.81 -2.65
N LEU A 3 3.43 13.90 -3.18
CA LEU A 3 2.18 14.18 -3.90
C LEU A 3 1.66 15.59 -3.62
N ALA A 4 1.60 16.44 -4.65
CA ALA A 4 0.63 17.53 -4.59
C ALA A 4 -0.70 16.86 -4.21
N PRO A 5 -1.40 17.34 -3.16
CA PRO A 5 -2.64 16.71 -2.74
C PRO A 5 -3.50 16.54 -4.00
N PRO A 6 -3.98 15.31 -4.28
CA PRO A 6 -4.77 15.09 -5.48
C PRO A 6 -5.94 16.07 -5.49
N ASP A 7 -6.39 16.45 -6.68
CA ASP A 7 -7.65 17.19 -6.79
C ASP A 7 -8.73 16.41 -6.02
N PRO A 8 -9.55 17.10 -5.21
CA PRO A 8 -10.54 16.45 -4.36
C PRO A 8 -11.44 15.58 -5.24
N VAL A 9 -11.50 14.29 -4.92
CA VAL A 9 -12.43 13.36 -5.57
C VAL A 9 -13.85 13.83 -5.21
N PRO A 10 -14.76 13.99 -6.18
CA PRO A 10 -16.12 14.41 -5.87
C PRO A 10 -16.78 13.43 -4.89
N PRO A 11 -17.59 13.93 -3.94
CA PRO A 11 -18.29 13.09 -2.97
C PRO A 11 -19.19 12.08 -3.66
N PHE A 12 -19.36 10.92 -3.04
CA PHE A 12 -20.21 9.84 -3.53
C PHE A 12 -21.70 10.18 -3.29
N ASP A 13 -22.52 10.13 -4.33
CA ASP A 13 -23.95 10.55 -4.33
C ASP A 13 -24.95 9.44 -3.88
N GLY A 14 -24.48 8.31 -3.35
CA GLY A 14 -25.34 7.23 -2.86
C GLY A 14 -25.62 7.34 -1.34
N ILE A 15 -26.74 6.77 -0.88
CA ILE A 15 -27.03 6.64 0.57
C ILE A 15 -25.85 5.92 1.23
N PRO A 16 -25.13 6.52 2.20
CA PRO A 16 -23.91 5.92 2.73
C PRO A 16 -24.25 4.66 3.52
N GLN A 17 -23.69 3.53 3.09
CA GLN A 17 -23.55 2.36 3.94
C GLN A 17 -22.74 2.78 5.16
N ARG A 18 -23.28 2.60 6.37
CA ARG A 18 -22.52 2.89 7.60
C ARG A 18 -21.61 1.72 7.95
N PHE A 19 -20.33 2.00 8.15
CA PHE A 19 -19.29 1.01 8.39
C PHE A 19 -18.98 0.85 9.88
N HIS A 20 -18.77 -0.39 10.33
CA HIS A 20 -18.07 -0.65 11.58
C HIS A 20 -16.57 -0.58 11.33
N VAL A 21 -15.89 0.34 12.00
CA VAL A 21 -14.46 0.60 11.81
C VAL A 21 -13.70 0.36 13.10
N ALA A 22 -12.57 -0.34 13.01
CA ALA A 22 -11.59 -0.43 14.07
C ALA A 22 -10.22 0.00 13.52
N LEU A 23 -9.53 0.83 14.28
CA LEU A 23 -8.28 1.43 13.87
C LEU A 23 -7.18 1.05 14.86
N ALA A 24 -6.08 0.52 14.35
CA ALA A 24 -4.90 0.15 15.11
C ALA A 24 -3.82 1.24 14.99
N ILE A 25 -3.29 1.67 16.13
CA ILE A 25 -2.17 2.60 16.22
C ILE A 25 -1.06 1.92 17.03
N PRO A 26 -0.09 1.25 16.39
CA PRO A 26 1.12 0.82 17.07
C PRO A 26 1.94 2.05 17.50
N ALA A 27 2.44 2.05 18.73
CA ALA A 27 3.16 3.18 19.30
C ALA A 27 4.38 2.71 20.10
N ARG A 28 5.57 3.25 19.79
CA ARG A 28 6.79 2.97 20.54
C ARG A 28 7.53 4.28 20.82
N ASN A 29 7.51 4.71 22.08
CA ASN A 29 8.11 5.97 22.54
C ASN A 29 7.62 7.20 21.75
N GLU A 30 6.30 7.39 21.72
CA GLU A 30 5.57 8.41 20.97
C GLU A 30 4.80 9.38 21.89
N ALA A 31 5.24 9.56 23.14
CA ALA A 31 4.57 10.46 24.10
C ALA A 31 4.42 11.90 23.57
N ALA A 32 5.38 12.37 22.77
CA ALA A 32 5.39 13.71 22.20
C ALA A 32 4.44 13.91 21.01
N SER A 33 4.01 12.83 20.34
CA SER A 33 3.31 12.88 19.04
C SER A 33 1.91 12.28 19.10
N ILE A 34 1.66 11.30 19.99
CA ILE A 34 0.41 10.52 20.01
C ILE A 34 -0.84 11.38 20.23
N ALA A 35 -0.77 12.44 21.05
CA ALA A 35 -1.91 13.33 21.26
C ALA A 35 -2.30 14.11 19.99
N THR A 36 -1.32 14.50 19.18
CA THR A 36 -1.53 15.16 17.88
C THR A 36 -2.15 14.19 16.89
N ALA A 37 -1.63 12.96 16.81
CA ALA A 37 -2.19 11.91 15.95
C ALA A 37 -3.66 11.61 16.28
N LEU A 38 -3.99 11.48 17.58
CA LEU A 38 -5.36 11.27 18.04
C LEU A 38 -6.29 12.46 17.75
N THR A 39 -5.77 13.69 17.81
CA THR A 39 -6.53 14.90 17.46
C THR A 39 -6.84 14.99 15.97
N ALA A 40 -5.88 14.66 15.11
CA ALA A 40 -6.10 14.57 13.67
C ALA A 40 -7.16 13.49 13.35
N LEU A 41 -7.08 12.34 14.03
CA LEU A 41 -8.07 11.27 13.88
C LEU A 41 -9.47 11.68 14.36
N ASP A 42 -9.59 12.38 15.48
CA ASP A 42 -10.91 12.85 15.98
C ASP A 42 -11.55 13.84 15.01
N THR A 43 -10.74 14.68 14.35
CA THR A 43 -11.18 15.56 13.27
C THR A 43 -11.66 14.77 12.05
N ALA A 44 -10.89 13.77 11.60
CA ALA A 44 -11.27 12.91 10.49
C ALA A 44 -12.54 12.09 10.78
N ALA A 45 -12.70 11.64 12.02
CA ALA A 45 -13.88 10.91 12.47
C ALA A 45 -15.14 11.79 12.46
N ALA A 46 -15.03 13.06 12.86
CA ALA A 46 -16.11 14.03 12.78
C ALA A 46 -16.58 14.23 11.32
N SER A 47 -15.64 14.41 10.39
CA SER A 47 -15.95 14.59 8.96
C SER A 47 -16.58 13.36 8.30
N ALA A 48 -16.39 12.17 8.89
CA ALA A 48 -16.90 10.90 8.38
C ALA A 48 -18.09 10.34 9.18
N ALA A 49 -18.72 11.14 10.05
CA ALA A 49 -19.76 10.67 10.97
C ALA A 49 -20.93 9.94 10.28
N ASP A 50 -21.35 10.43 9.11
CA ASP A 50 -22.43 9.84 8.30
C ASP A 50 -22.07 8.47 7.70
N TRP A 51 -20.78 8.17 7.58
CA TRP A 51 -20.26 6.91 7.05
C TRP A 51 -19.98 5.86 8.13
N ILE A 52 -20.01 6.23 9.41
CA ILE A 52 -19.50 5.38 10.50
C ILE A 52 -20.65 4.90 11.38
N ALA A 53 -20.86 3.58 11.47
CA ALA A 53 -21.77 2.97 12.44
C ALA A 53 -21.14 2.90 13.83
N SER A 54 -19.84 2.59 13.89
CA SER A 54 -19.05 2.64 15.12
C SER A 54 -17.56 2.79 14.78
N LEU A 55 -16.84 3.61 15.52
CA LEU A 55 -15.39 3.73 15.41
C LEU A 55 -14.72 3.39 16.75
N ARG A 56 -13.83 2.39 16.71
CA ARG A 56 -13.04 1.94 17.87
C ARG A 56 -11.56 2.06 17.55
N VAL A 57 -10.82 2.78 18.38
CA VAL A 57 -9.40 3.04 18.17
C VAL A 57 -8.62 2.30 19.23
N VAL A 58 -7.60 1.55 18.82
CA VAL A 58 -6.68 0.82 19.70
C VAL A 58 -5.31 1.45 19.56
N VAL A 59 -4.85 2.10 20.62
CA VAL A 59 -3.43 2.47 20.77
C VAL A 59 -2.73 1.32 21.49
N SER A 60 -1.81 0.67 20.78
CA SER A 60 -0.97 -0.40 21.32
C SER A 60 0.41 0.17 21.60
N ALA A 61 0.64 0.61 22.83
CA ALA A 61 1.94 1.09 23.30
C ALA A 61 2.89 -0.12 23.50
N ASN A 62 3.73 -0.40 22.50
CA ASN A 62 4.55 -1.60 22.47
C ASN A 62 5.99 -1.33 22.91
N ASN A 63 6.44 -2.03 23.95
CA ASN A 63 7.80 -1.93 24.50
C ASN A 63 8.23 -0.46 24.74
N CYS A 64 7.31 0.37 25.23
CA CYS A 64 7.58 1.78 25.53
C CYS A 64 8.40 1.90 26.82
N GLY A 65 9.32 2.86 26.85
CA GLY A 65 10.06 3.29 28.03
C GLY A 65 9.71 4.71 28.50
N ASP A 66 8.72 5.35 27.87
CA ASP A 66 8.24 6.70 28.14
C ASP A 66 6.74 6.70 28.50
N GLU A 67 6.16 7.89 28.65
CA GLU A 67 4.77 8.10 29.06
C GLU A 67 3.75 7.90 27.92
N THR A 68 4.09 7.24 26.80
CA THR A 68 3.21 7.10 25.62
C THR A 68 1.81 6.59 25.97
N ALA A 69 1.74 5.53 26.79
CA ALA A 69 0.47 4.93 27.19
C ALA A 69 -0.34 5.86 28.10
N GLU A 70 0.31 6.60 28.99
CA GLU A 70 -0.33 7.54 29.91
C GLU A 70 -0.91 8.74 29.14
N VAL A 71 -0.13 9.30 28.22
CA VAL A 71 -0.58 10.40 27.35
C VAL A 71 -1.77 9.96 26.49
N ALA A 72 -1.70 8.78 25.87
CA ALA A 72 -2.81 8.23 25.10
C ALA A 72 -4.07 7.99 25.96
N ALA A 73 -3.92 7.42 27.16
CA ALA A 73 -5.04 7.16 28.07
C ALA A 73 -5.64 8.45 28.65
N GLY A 74 -4.85 9.54 28.72
CA GLY A 74 -5.31 10.88 29.08
C GLY A 74 -6.15 11.55 27.99
N TYR A 75 -6.07 11.11 26.75
CA TYR A 75 -6.84 11.67 25.64
C TYR A 75 -8.35 11.41 25.82
N ARG A 76 -9.19 12.38 25.43
CA ARG A 76 -10.65 12.31 25.54
C ARG A 76 -11.27 12.54 24.16
N PRO A 77 -11.45 11.48 23.36
CA PRO A 77 -12.01 11.59 22.01
C PRO A 77 -13.48 11.98 22.05
N ARG A 78 -13.95 12.68 21.02
CA ARG A 78 -15.38 13.04 20.88
C ARG A 78 -16.13 12.12 19.92
N ASN A 79 -15.43 11.57 18.92
CA ASN A 79 -16.07 10.89 17.79
C ASN A 79 -15.75 9.37 17.73
N PHE A 80 -15.01 8.84 18.71
CA PHE A 80 -14.67 7.41 18.76
C PHE A 80 -14.49 6.89 20.17
N THR A 81 -14.54 5.56 20.33
CA THR A 81 -14.16 4.90 21.58
C THR A 81 -12.67 4.55 21.54
N LEU A 82 -11.89 5.06 22.49
CA LEU A 82 -10.45 4.80 22.60
C LEU A 82 -10.17 3.66 23.58
N PHE A 83 -9.33 2.73 23.15
CA PHE A 83 -8.72 1.69 23.96
C PHE A 83 -7.22 1.89 23.92
N VAL A 84 -6.58 1.89 25.09
CA VAL A 84 -5.13 1.99 25.21
C VAL A 84 -4.64 0.77 25.96
N GLU A 85 -3.61 0.12 25.41
CA GLU A 85 -2.95 -1.01 26.04
C GLU A 85 -1.43 -0.86 25.97
N SER A 86 -0.77 -1.27 27.05
CA SER A 86 0.68 -1.45 27.07
C SER A 86 0.99 -2.91 26.78
N VAL A 87 1.88 -3.15 25.81
CA VAL A 87 2.20 -4.50 25.33
C VAL A 87 3.70 -4.71 25.35
N ASP A 88 4.14 -5.72 26.09
CA ASP A 88 5.54 -6.18 26.05
C ASP A 88 5.68 -7.30 25.02
N LEU A 89 6.09 -6.93 23.80
CA LEU A 89 6.34 -7.91 22.75
C LEU A 89 7.69 -8.60 22.99
N PRO A 90 7.78 -9.93 22.78
CA PRO A 90 9.06 -10.63 22.75
C PRO A 90 10.01 -10.03 21.71
N LEU A 91 11.31 -9.99 22.01
CA LEU A 91 12.32 -9.36 21.15
C LEU A 91 12.28 -9.84 19.69
N ALA A 92 11.96 -11.12 19.46
CA ALA A 92 11.87 -11.71 18.13
C ALA A 92 10.79 -11.08 17.23
N VAL A 93 9.77 -10.45 17.82
CA VAL A 93 8.66 -9.78 17.13
C VAL A 93 8.51 -8.31 17.54
N ALA A 94 9.44 -7.78 18.34
CA ALA A 94 9.46 -6.38 18.79
C ALA A 94 10.02 -5.43 17.70
N HIS A 95 9.54 -5.61 16.47
CA HIS A 95 9.82 -4.78 15.31
C HIS A 95 8.50 -4.18 14.76
N ALA A 96 8.58 -3.26 13.80
CA ALA A 96 7.41 -2.55 13.26
C ALA A 96 6.30 -3.51 12.80
N GLY A 97 6.64 -4.56 12.04
CA GLY A 97 5.66 -5.56 11.62
C GLY A 97 4.99 -6.34 12.74
N GLY A 98 5.70 -6.76 13.79
CA GLY A 98 5.11 -7.48 14.91
C GLY A 98 4.24 -6.58 15.78
N ALA A 99 4.67 -5.34 16.01
CA ALA A 99 3.89 -4.32 16.70
C ALA A 99 2.56 -4.02 15.98
N ARG A 100 2.63 -3.77 14.67
CA ARG A 100 1.44 -3.50 13.86
C ARG A 100 0.54 -4.73 13.75
N ARG A 101 1.11 -5.94 13.66
CA ARG A 101 0.34 -7.19 13.69
C ARG A 101 -0.46 -7.31 14.99
N ALA A 102 0.20 -7.15 16.13
CA ALA A 102 -0.45 -7.23 17.43
C ALA A 102 -1.58 -6.20 17.58
N ALA A 103 -1.34 -4.95 17.18
CA ALA A 103 -2.33 -3.88 17.22
C ALA A 103 -3.54 -4.16 16.30
N LEU A 104 -3.30 -4.62 15.06
CA LEU A 104 -4.34 -5.01 14.11
C LEU A 104 -5.17 -6.20 14.62
N ASP A 105 -4.53 -7.26 15.11
CA ASP A 105 -5.22 -8.42 15.69
C ASP A 105 -6.09 -8.01 16.87
N ARG A 106 -5.62 -7.07 17.69
CA ARG A 106 -6.38 -6.53 18.82
C ARG A 106 -7.59 -5.73 18.36
N ALA A 107 -7.41 -4.83 17.41
CA ALA A 107 -8.47 -3.98 16.86
C ALA A 107 -9.52 -4.82 16.11
N ALA A 108 -9.09 -5.85 15.39
CA ALA A 108 -9.94 -6.78 14.66
C ALA A 108 -11.03 -7.39 15.55
N ARG A 109 -10.72 -7.71 16.82
CA ARG A 109 -11.67 -8.32 17.79
C ARG A 109 -12.93 -7.49 18.04
N PHE A 110 -12.90 -6.20 17.71
CA PHE A 110 -14.04 -5.31 17.86
C PHE A 110 -14.94 -5.22 16.61
N LEU A 111 -14.57 -5.92 15.53
CA LEU A 111 -15.25 -5.83 14.25
C LEU A 111 -16.10 -7.07 13.95
N PRO A 112 -17.29 -6.88 13.33
CA PRO A 112 -17.93 -7.95 12.57
C PRO A 112 -17.10 -8.28 11.32
N GLN A 113 -17.46 -9.36 10.62
CA GLN A 113 -16.71 -9.86 9.46
C GLN A 113 -16.68 -8.88 8.27
N ASP A 114 -17.71 -8.06 8.11
CA ASP A 114 -17.82 -7.00 7.10
C ASP A 114 -17.24 -5.64 7.57
N GLY A 115 -16.69 -5.58 8.79
CA GLY A 115 -16.06 -4.38 9.33
C GLY A 115 -14.76 -4.01 8.63
N VAL A 116 -14.38 -2.74 8.70
CA VAL A 116 -13.13 -2.19 8.16
C VAL A 116 -12.09 -2.08 9.26
N LEU A 117 -10.96 -2.73 9.07
CA LEU A 117 -9.78 -2.67 9.92
C LEU A 117 -8.76 -1.73 9.27
N ALA A 118 -8.44 -0.63 9.93
CA ALA A 118 -7.50 0.38 9.46
C ALA A 118 -6.27 0.49 10.38
N THR A 119 -5.18 1.06 9.87
CA THR A 119 -3.97 1.36 10.65
C THR A 119 -3.37 2.69 10.24
N THR A 120 -2.80 3.39 11.22
CA THR A 120 -1.94 4.57 11.04
C THR A 120 -0.85 4.57 12.11
N ASP A 121 0.18 5.38 11.92
CA ASP A 121 1.30 5.47 12.85
C ASP A 121 1.07 6.55 13.92
N ALA A 122 1.60 6.30 15.13
CA ALA A 122 1.46 7.19 16.28
C ALA A 122 2.17 8.55 16.14
N ASP A 123 3.05 8.70 15.16
CA ASP A 123 3.75 9.94 14.81
C ASP A 123 3.23 10.58 13.51
N SER A 124 2.08 10.14 13.03
CA SER A 124 1.47 10.63 11.79
C SER A 124 0.14 11.35 12.06
N ALA A 125 -0.17 12.33 11.22
CA ALA A 125 -1.45 13.04 11.24
C ALA A 125 -2.26 12.67 9.99
N VAL A 126 -3.47 12.16 10.17
CA VAL A 126 -4.39 11.88 9.07
C VAL A 126 -5.02 13.18 8.55
N ALA A 127 -5.32 13.26 7.25
CA ALA A 127 -6.05 14.41 6.70
C ALA A 127 -7.50 14.48 7.23
N PRO A 128 -8.13 15.67 7.27
CA PRO A 128 -9.49 15.83 7.81
C PRO A 128 -10.58 15.01 7.10
N ASP A 129 -10.36 14.62 5.85
CA ASP A 129 -11.26 13.80 5.03
C ASP A 129 -10.81 12.34 4.93
N TRP A 130 -9.71 11.96 5.60
CA TRP A 130 -9.05 10.66 5.45
C TRP A 130 -9.99 9.46 5.63
N LEU A 131 -10.79 9.44 6.71
CA LEU A 131 -11.75 8.37 6.96
C LEU A 131 -12.87 8.35 5.92
N ALA A 132 -13.41 9.52 5.54
CA ALA A 132 -14.48 9.60 4.55
C ALA A 132 -13.99 9.13 3.17
N ALA A 133 -12.80 9.57 2.75
CA ALA A 133 -12.17 9.13 1.51
C ALA A 133 -11.92 7.61 1.50
N MET A 134 -11.41 7.06 2.61
CA MET A 134 -11.16 5.62 2.75
C MET A 134 -12.45 4.80 2.68
N LEU A 135 -13.48 5.19 3.42
CA LEU A 135 -14.78 4.49 3.42
C LEU A 135 -15.52 4.65 2.08
N GLY A 136 -15.32 5.77 1.39
CA GLY A 136 -15.79 5.96 0.02
C GLY A 136 -15.22 4.94 -0.95
N GLU A 137 -13.96 4.53 -0.80
CA GLU A 137 -13.40 3.44 -1.60
C GLU A 137 -14.01 2.08 -1.24
N PHE A 138 -14.22 1.79 0.05
CA PHE A 138 -14.91 0.56 0.47
C PHE A 138 -16.34 0.47 -0.07
N ALA A 139 -17.07 1.59 -0.14
CA ALA A 139 -18.41 1.63 -0.75
C ALA A 139 -18.41 1.32 -2.25
N ARG A 140 -17.26 1.41 -2.94
CA ARG A 140 -17.09 0.93 -4.33
C ARG A 140 -16.85 -0.59 -4.41
N GLY A 141 -16.88 -1.29 -3.28
CA GLY A 141 -16.83 -2.76 -3.21
C GLY A 141 -15.42 -3.34 -3.29
N VAL A 142 -14.43 -2.63 -2.75
CA VAL A 142 -13.04 -3.10 -2.60
C VAL A 142 -12.85 -3.80 -1.25
N ASP A 143 -11.86 -4.68 -1.15
CA ASP A 143 -11.57 -5.44 0.07
C ASP A 143 -10.45 -4.81 0.91
N ALA A 144 -9.63 -3.96 0.29
CA ALA A 144 -8.54 -3.24 0.94
C ALA A 144 -8.24 -1.92 0.23
N VAL A 145 -7.70 -0.95 1.00
CA VAL A 145 -7.28 0.37 0.53
C VAL A 145 -5.87 0.63 1.04
N ALA A 146 -4.93 0.88 0.14
CA ALA A 146 -3.66 1.53 0.42
C ALA A 146 -3.80 3.00 0.04
N GLY A 147 -3.67 3.90 1.01
CA GLY A 147 -3.80 5.33 0.80
C GLY A 147 -2.45 6.04 0.60
N ALA A 148 -2.52 7.33 0.27
CA ALA A 148 -1.37 8.18 0.04
C ALA A 148 -0.66 8.60 1.34
N ILE A 149 0.66 8.66 1.31
CA ILE A 149 1.46 9.30 2.35
C ILE A 149 2.24 10.46 1.76
N THR A 150 2.31 11.55 2.52
CA THR A 150 3.19 12.66 2.27
C THR A 150 3.94 13.02 3.55
N LEU A 151 5.03 13.76 3.44
CA LEU A 151 5.73 14.27 4.61
C LEU A 151 4.96 15.44 5.21
N ASP A 152 5.03 15.58 6.53
CA ASP A 152 4.63 16.82 7.19
C ASP A 152 5.33 18.02 6.53
N PRO A 153 4.60 19.06 6.08
CA PRO A 153 5.19 20.19 5.36
C PRO A 153 6.25 20.96 6.16
N GLN A 154 6.08 21.09 7.48
CA GLN A 154 7.02 21.80 8.34
C GLN A 154 8.30 21.01 8.52
N GLU A 155 8.19 19.69 8.72
CA GLU A 155 9.35 18.81 8.82
C GLU A 155 10.05 18.67 7.47
N ARG A 156 9.30 18.61 6.36
CA ARG A 156 9.86 18.59 5.01
C ARG A 156 10.72 19.82 4.73
N ALA A 157 10.29 20.99 5.17
CA ALA A 157 11.03 22.23 4.98
C ALA A 157 12.40 22.23 5.68
N ARG A 158 12.59 21.38 6.70
CA ARG A 158 13.84 21.25 7.46
C ARG A 158 14.80 20.21 6.85
N LEU A 159 14.32 19.35 5.95
CA LEU A 159 15.15 18.34 5.30
C LEU A 159 15.95 18.92 4.12
N PRO A 160 17.18 18.45 3.89
CA PRO A 160 17.90 18.77 2.66
C PRO A 160 17.12 18.26 1.43
N ARG A 161 17.36 18.87 0.26
CA ARG A 161 16.87 18.28 -0.99
C ARG A 161 17.43 16.86 -1.11
N LEU A 162 16.54 15.89 -1.31
CA LEU A 162 16.89 14.50 -1.56
C LEU A 162 16.88 14.29 -3.08
N PRO A 163 18.04 14.39 -3.77
CA PRO A 163 18.12 14.21 -5.22
C PRO A 163 17.65 12.80 -5.62
N GLY A 164 17.03 12.67 -6.79
CA GLY A 164 16.55 11.39 -7.33
C GLY A 164 15.13 10.97 -6.91
N ARG A 165 14.59 11.47 -5.79
CA ARG A 165 13.26 11.07 -5.31
C ARG A 165 12.13 11.59 -6.21
N ASP A 166 12.21 12.82 -6.70
CA ASP A 166 11.22 13.34 -7.65
C ASP A 166 11.17 12.49 -8.94
N ALA A 167 12.31 11.93 -9.34
CA ALA A 167 12.40 11.01 -10.47
C ALA A 167 11.78 9.64 -10.14
N GLU A 168 11.96 9.10 -8.93
CA GLU A 168 11.27 7.87 -8.49
C GLU A 168 9.75 8.02 -8.54
N TRP A 169 9.22 9.15 -8.06
CA TRP A 169 7.78 9.43 -8.08
C TRP A 169 7.25 9.57 -9.50
N HIS A 170 7.94 10.31 -10.36
CA HIS A 170 7.57 10.43 -11.75
C HIS A 170 7.57 9.08 -12.45
N TYR A 171 8.63 8.28 -12.24
CA TYR A 171 8.74 6.94 -12.79
C TYR A 171 7.63 6.01 -12.30
N ALA A 172 7.32 6.02 -11.00
CA ALA A 172 6.21 5.27 -10.43
C ALA A 172 4.86 5.61 -11.08
N GLY A 173 4.62 6.90 -11.36
CA GLY A 173 3.43 7.35 -12.07
C GLY A 173 3.36 6.86 -13.52
N LEU A 174 4.50 6.73 -14.20
CA LEU A 174 4.56 6.12 -15.54
C LEU A 174 4.30 4.61 -15.48
N LEU A 175 4.86 3.91 -14.49
CA LEU A 175 4.58 2.48 -14.28
C LEU A 175 3.09 2.22 -14.01
N ALA A 176 2.46 3.03 -13.16
CA ALA A 176 1.01 2.92 -12.90
C ALA A 176 0.18 3.11 -14.18
N GLN A 177 0.52 4.11 -15.01
CA GLN A 177 -0.14 4.34 -16.30
C GLN A 177 0.05 3.17 -17.27
N LEU A 178 1.25 2.60 -17.34
CA LEU A 178 1.54 1.46 -18.20
C LEU A 178 0.80 0.20 -17.75
N GLU A 179 0.72 -0.05 -16.44
CA GLU A 179 -0.07 -1.16 -15.93
C GLU A 179 -1.56 -1.01 -16.28
N ASP A 180 -2.13 0.18 -16.16
CA ASP A 180 -3.52 0.44 -16.58
C ASP A 180 -3.74 0.21 -18.08
N LEU A 181 -2.76 0.54 -18.92
CA LEU A 181 -2.84 0.34 -20.38
C LEU A 181 -2.67 -1.13 -20.80
N ILE A 182 -1.93 -1.93 -20.04
CA ILE A 182 -1.57 -3.32 -20.41
C ILE A 182 -2.46 -4.36 -19.70
N ASP A 183 -2.71 -4.18 -18.40
CA ASP A 183 -3.48 -5.08 -17.52
C ASP A 183 -4.47 -4.27 -16.67
N PRO A 184 -5.52 -3.68 -17.28
CA PRO A 184 -6.44 -2.79 -16.59
C PRO A 184 -7.13 -3.49 -15.41
N CYS A 185 -7.18 -2.80 -14.27
CA CYS A 185 -7.76 -3.30 -13.04
C CYS A 185 -9.00 -2.48 -12.63
N PRO A 186 -10.23 -2.96 -12.84
CA PRO A 186 -11.44 -2.15 -12.64
C PRO A 186 -11.64 -1.60 -11.22
N HIS A 187 -11.09 -2.29 -10.21
CA HIS A 187 -11.17 -1.89 -8.80
C HIS A 187 -9.97 -1.07 -8.32
N ASP A 188 -9.01 -0.79 -9.20
CA ASP A 188 -7.87 0.08 -8.94
C ASP A 188 -7.63 1.04 -10.12
N PRO A 189 -8.58 1.94 -10.42
CA PRO A 189 -8.45 2.86 -11.55
C PRO A 189 -7.47 4.00 -11.26
N ALA A 190 -6.94 4.63 -12.32
CA ALA A 190 -6.28 5.93 -12.22
C ALA A 190 -7.23 7.05 -11.74
N PRO A 191 -6.73 8.09 -11.03
CA PRO A 191 -5.36 8.22 -10.53
C PRO A 191 -5.08 7.24 -9.38
N ARG A 192 -3.85 6.71 -9.36
CA ARG A 192 -3.37 5.75 -8.35
C ARG A 192 -1.86 5.82 -8.17
N HIS A 193 -1.39 5.31 -7.04
CA HIS A 193 0.03 5.04 -6.80
C HIS A 193 0.31 3.53 -6.84
N ILE A 194 1.60 3.14 -6.74
CA ILE A 194 2.01 1.72 -6.81
C ILE A 194 2.35 1.11 -5.44
N TRP A 195 2.45 1.92 -4.40
CA TRP A 195 2.87 1.49 -3.07
C TRP A 195 1.72 1.00 -2.18
N ALA A 196 2.09 0.31 -1.10
CA ALA A 196 1.28 0.08 0.08
C ALA A 196 2.10 0.50 1.29
N TRP A 197 1.57 1.41 2.11
CA TRP A 197 2.27 1.93 3.27
C TRP A 197 1.47 1.67 4.54
N GLY A 198 2.14 1.14 5.57
CA GLY A 198 1.51 0.68 6.81
C GLY A 198 0.88 1.80 7.65
N ALA A 199 1.32 3.04 7.45
CA ALA A 199 0.71 4.21 8.10
C ALA A 199 -0.60 4.67 7.41
N ASN A 200 -0.97 4.08 6.28
CA ASN A 200 -2.21 4.39 5.57
C ASN A 200 -2.73 3.16 4.82
N PHE A 201 -3.18 2.17 5.59
CA PHE A 201 -3.71 0.92 5.06
C PHE A 201 -4.99 0.53 5.78
N ALA A 202 -5.95 0.02 5.02
CA ALA A 202 -7.17 -0.57 5.56
C ALA A 202 -7.60 -1.80 4.78
N VAL A 203 -8.30 -2.71 5.45
CA VAL A 203 -8.72 -4.00 4.90
C VAL A 203 -10.01 -4.45 5.59
N THR A 204 -10.87 -5.16 4.89
CA THR A 204 -12.03 -5.80 5.54
C THR A 204 -11.57 -6.84 6.55
N ARG A 205 -12.29 -6.99 7.66
CA ARG A 205 -12.01 -8.01 8.68
C ARG A 205 -11.94 -9.40 8.07
N ARG A 206 -12.88 -9.72 7.18
CA ARG A 206 -12.91 -10.97 6.41
C ARG A 206 -11.64 -11.21 5.61
N ALA A 207 -11.19 -10.22 4.82
CA ALA A 207 -9.99 -10.38 4.01
C ALA A 207 -8.73 -10.52 4.89
N TYR A 208 -8.64 -9.76 5.98
CA TYR A 208 -7.56 -9.87 6.96
C TYR A 208 -7.48 -11.28 7.56
N ASP A 209 -8.60 -11.85 8.02
CA ASP A 209 -8.64 -13.20 8.59
C ASP A 209 -8.25 -14.26 7.54
N LEU A 210 -8.76 -14.14 6.31
CA LEU A 210 -8.54 -15.13 5.24
C LEU A 210 -7.09 -15.17 4.75
N VAL A 211 -6.38 -14.04 4.72
CA VAL A 211 -4.95 -14.02 4.40
C VAL A 211 -4.05 -14.35 5.60
N GLY A 212 -4.64 -14.66 6.76
CA GLY A 212 -3.90 -14.98 7.97
C GLY A 212 -3.35 -13.76 8.71
N GLY A 213 -3.84 -12.56 8.41
CA GLY A 213 -3.46 -11.26 8.97
C GLY A 213 -2.15 -10.67 8.43
N LEU A 214 -1.62 -9.64 9.10
CA LEU A 214 -0.36 -8.98 8.71
C LEU A 214 0.85 -9.93 8.85
N PRO A 215 1.66 -10.16 7.80
CA PRO A 215 2.85 -11.01 7.90
C PRO A 215 3.85 -10.52 8.96
N LEU A 216 4.40 -11.44 9.74
CA LEU A 216 5.41 -11.17 10.77
C LEU A 216 6.81 -11.03 10.15
N VAL A 217 7.03 -9.91 9.44
CA VAL A 217 8.34 -9.54 8.89
C VAL A 217 8.81 -8.21 9.48
N PRO A 218 10.12 -8.00 9.65
CA PRO A 218 10.64 -6.79 10.27
C PRO A 218 10.48 -5.53 9.41
N LEU A 219 10.45 -5.70 8.08
CA LEU A 219 10.43 -4.63 7.09
C LEU A 219 9.43 -4.94 5.99
N ALA A 220 8.76 -3.90 5.50
CA ALA A 220 7.79 -3.97 4.41
C ALA A 220 6.64 -4.96 4.66
N GLU A 221 6.20 -5.06 5.92
CA GLU A 221 5.04 -5.84 6.35
C GLU A 221 3.74 -5.44 5.63
N ASP A 222 3.62 -4.15 5.31
CA ASP A 222 2.50 -3.53 4.59
C ASP A 222 2.41 -4.04 3.15
N ARG A 223 3.55 -4.04 2.46
CA ARG A 223 3.73 -4.64 1.16
C ARG A 223 3.48 -6.14 1.22
N ALA A 224 3.98 -6.83 2.24
CA ALA A 224 3.75 -8.26 2.39
C ALA A 224 2.26 -8.56 2.54
N LEU A 225 1.50 -7.77 3.29
CA LEU A 225 0.04 -7.90 3.37
C LEU A 225 -0.65 -7.59 2.04
N ALA A 226 -0.26 -6.51 1.35
CA ALA A 226 -0.79 -6.18 0.03
C ALA A 226 -0.53 -7.30 -1.00
N GLU A 227 0.64 -7.95 -0.93
CA GLU A 227 0.99 -9.12 -1.75
C GLU A 227 0.14 -10.35 -1.37
N GLN A 228 -0.09 -10.63 -0.08
CA GLN A 228 -0.99 -11.72 0.33
C GLN A 228 -2.44 -11.49 -0.12
N LEU A 229 -2.93 -10.26 -0.03
CA LEU A 229 -4.26 -9.88 -0.53
C LEU A 229 -4.34 -10.09 -2.05
N SER A 230 -3.32 -9.63 -2.79
CA SER A 230 -3.25 -9.81 -4.24
C SER A 230 -3.17 -11.27 -4.64
N ARG A 231 -2.48 -12.12 -3.87
CA ARG A 231 -2.41 -13.58 -4.11
C ARG A 231 -3.79 -14.24 -4.02
N HIS A 232 -4.65 -13.76 -3.13
CA HIS A 232 -6.00 -14.29 -2.94
C HIS A 232 -7.05 -13.57 -3.79
N ASP A 233 -6.63 -12.80 -4.81
CA ASP A 233 -7.48 -12.00 -5.70
C ASP A 233 -8.42 -11.03 -4.96
N PHE A 234 -8.06 -10.60 -3.75
CA PHE A 234 -8.79 -9.53 -3.05
C PHE A 234 -8.61 -8.20 -3.78
N LYS A 235 -9.68 -7.39 -3.80
CA LYS A 235 -9.69 -6.11 -4.49
C LYS A 235 -8.93 -5.07 -3.68
N LEU A 236 -7.67 -4.85 -4.02
CA LEU A 236 -6.82 -3.82 -3.42
C LEU A 236 -6.87 -2.53 -4.23
N ARG A 237 -7.34 -1.46 -3.62
CA ARG A 237 -7.34 -0.10 -4.17
C ARG A 237 -6.14 0.69 -3.69
N ARG A 238 -5.34 1.25 -4.61
CA ARG A 238 -4.19 2.12 -4.33
C ARG A 238 -4.56 3.58 -4.54
N SER A 239 -5.32 4.12 -3.59
CA SER A 239 -5.96 5.42 -3.75
C SER A 239 -5.04 6.57 -3.34
N THR A 240 -5.06 7.64 -4.12
CA THR A 240 -4.40 8.90 -3.72
C THR A 240 -5.24 9.69 -2.72
N ALA A 241 -6.53 9.37 -2.55
CA ALA A 241 -7.47 10.23 -1.83
C ALA A 241 -7.32 10.18 -0.29
N PRO A 242 -7.29 9.02 0.39
CA PRO A 242 -7.00 9.00 1.83
C PRO A 242 -5.55 9.41 2.01
N LEU A 243 -5.31 10.56 2.65
CA LEU A 243 -3.97 11.12 2.85
C LEU A 243 -3.53 11.08 4.31
N VAL A 244 -2.27 10.73 4.52
CA VAL A 244 -1.59 10.81 5.82
C VAL A 244 -0.32 11.63 5.70
N TYR A 245 -0.12 12.54 6.65
CA TYR A 245 1.11 13.31 6.84
C TYR A 245 1.99 12.59 7.86
N THR A 246 3.12 12.08 7.42
CA THR A 246 4.05 11.33 8.28
C THR A 246 5.27 12.16 8.64
N SER A 247 5.90 11.83 9.78
CA SER A 247 7.10 12.51 10.24
C SER A 247 8.28 12.25 9.29
N ALA A 248 9.08 13.28 9.07
CA ALA A 248 10.28 13.27 8.25
C ALA A 248 11.55 13.05 9.10
N ARG A 249 11.40 12.44 10.28
CA ARG A 249 12.49 12.28 11.24
C ARG A 249 13.63 11.43 10.67
N VAL A 250 14.86 11.83 10.98
CA VAL A 250 16.09 11.08 10.66
C VAL A 250 16.53 10.19 11.81
N ASP A 251 15.89 10.29 12.98
CA ASP A 251 16.12 9.40 14.12
C ASP A 251 14.91 8.46 14.29
N GLY A 252 15.10 7.23 13.82
CA GLY A 252 14.07 6.20 13.74
C GLY A 252 14.07 5.28 14.93
N ARG A 253 12.87 4.89 15.37
CA ARG A 253 12.68 3.93 16.47
C ARG A 253 12.55 2.48 15.99
N ALA A 254 12.50 2.29 14.67
CA ALA A 254 12.44 1.01 13.99
C ALA A 254 13.63 0.89 13.00
N PRO A 255 14.56 -0.06 13.22
CA PRO A 255 15.65 -0.31 12.28
C PRO A 255 15.11 -0.64 10.89
N GLY A 256 15.69 -0.03 9.85
CA GLY A 256 15.30 -0.12 8.44
C GLY A 256 13.99 0.59 8.07
N GLY A 257 13.40 1.35 9.01
CA GLY A 257 12.21 2.15 8.77
C GLY A 257 12.47 3.41 7.95
N PHE A 258 11.41 4.22 7.79
CA PHE A 258 11.46 5.43 6.95
C PHE A 258 12.56 6.42 7.33
N ALA A 259 12.86 6.56 8.63
CA ALA A 259 13.94 7.41 9.13
C ALA A 259 15.33 6.95 8.70
N ASP A 260 15.59 5.63 8.72
CA ASP A 260 16.84 5.06 8.23
C ASP A 260 16.99 5.23 6.72
N LEU A 261 15.87 5.19 6.00
CA LEU A 261 15.81 5.50 4.57
C LEU A 261 16.13 6.99 4.29
N ILE A 262 15.61 7.93 5.08
CA ILE A 262 15.99 9.34 4.96
C ILE A 262 17.48 9.55 5.27
N ARG A 263 17.99 8.93 6.35
CA ARG A 263 19.41 9.02 6.74
C ARG A 263 20.31 8.43 5.66
N GLY A 264 19.93 7.26 5.14
CA GLY A 264 20.63 6.57 4.08
C GLY A 264 20.83 7.43 2.83
N PHE A 265 19.83 8.22 2.45
CA PHE A 265 19.95 9.15 1.32
C PHE A 265 20.81 10.38 1.59
N ALA A 266 20.93 10.80 2.84
CA ALA A 266 21.85 11.87 3.21
C ALA A 266 23.31 11.40 3.11
N ASP A 267 23.56 10.13 3.42
CA ASP A 267 24.90 9.54 3.50
C ASP A 267 25.40 8.99 2.15
N ASP A 268 24.52 8.38 1.34
CA ASP A 268 24.83 7.81 0.03
C ASP A 268 23.72 8.10 -0.99
N SER A 269 24.03 8.94 -1.98
CA SER A 269 23.07 9.30 -3.03
C SER A 269 22.84 8.19 -4.07
N ASN A 270 23.58 7.08 -3.99
CA ASN A 270 23.45 5.92 -4.87
C ASN A 270 22.79 4.71 -4.18
N GLN A 271 22.07 4.92 -3.08
CA GLN A 271 21.21 3.88 -2.53
C GLN A 271 20.18 3.41 -3.54
N PRO A 272 19.84 2.11 -3.56
CA PRO A 272 18.85 1.57 -4.49
C PRO A 272 17.49 2.25 -4.29
N CYS A 273 16.78 2.45 -5.38
CA CYS A 273 15.42 2.92 -5.37
C CYS A 273 14.49 1.95 -4.63
N ASP A 274 13.28 2.44 -4.32
CA ASP A 274 12.21 1.64 -3.72
C ASP A 274 12.01 0.31 -4.46
N ALA A 275 11.80 -0.78 -3.71
CA ALA A 275 11.64 -2.14 -4.25
C ALA A 275 10.40 -2.32 -5.15
N ALA A 276 9.47 -1.36 -5.13
CA ALA A 276 8.35 -1.29 -6.06
C ALA A 276 8.80 -0.88 -7.47
N LEU A 277 9.90 -0.15 -7.60
CA LEU A 277 10.49 0.25 -8.88
C LEU A 277 11.38 -0.85 -9.42
N GLU A 278 11.38 -0.99 -10.74
CA GLU A 278 12.16 -1.98 -11.48
C GLU A 278 12.42 -1.43 -12.89
N PRO A 279 13.44 -1.93 -13.61
CA PRO A 279 13.69 -1.52 -14.99
C PRO A 279 12.49 -1.77 -15.91
N ILE A 280 12.25 -0.85 -16.86
CA ILE A 280 11.04 -0.82 -17.69
C ILE A 280 10.86 -2.09 -18.51
N ALA A 281 11.96 -2.66 -18.99
CA ALA A 281 11.93 -3.89 -19.80
C ALA A 281 11.46 -5.09 -18.98
N VAL A 282 11.79 -5.15 -17.68
CA VAL A 282 11.31 -6.19 -16.76
C VAL A 282 9.85 -5.95 -16.41
N PHE A 283 9.49 -4.71 -16.10
CA PHE A 283 8.13 -4.31 -15.78
C PHE A 283 7.14 -4.67 -16.90
N VAL A 284 7.39 -4.20 -18.13
CA VAL A 284 6.52 -4.45 -19.28
C VAL A 284 6.40 -5.94 -19.57
N ARG A 285 7.51 -6.69 -19.48
CA ARG A 285 7.49 -8.15 -19.65
C ARG A 285 6.57 -8.80 -18.62
N ARG A 286 6.69 -8.46 -17.34
CA ARG A 286 5.86 -9.00 -16.26
C ARG A 286 4.39 -8.68 -16.47
N VAL A 287 4.04 -7.42 -16.70
CA VAL A 287 2.64 -6.99 -16.84
C VAL A 287 2.00 -7.60 -18.09
N CYS A 288 2.70 -7.66 -19.23
CA CYS A 288 2.18 -8.31 -20.45
C CYS A 288 1.91 -9.81 -20.24
N TRP A 289 2.83 -10.53 -19.59
CA TRP A 289 2.62 -11.94 -19.28
C TRP A 289 1.49 -12.14 -18.27
N ARG A 290 1.41 -11.28 -17.24
CA ARG A 290 0.32 -11.31 -16.26
C ARG A 290 -1.04 -11.12 -16.92
N ALA A 291 -1.20 -10.09 -17.76
CA ALA A 291 -2.43 -9.82 -18.50
C ALA A 291 -2.85 -11.01 -19.37
N ARG A 292 -1.90 -11.55 -20.16
CA ARG A 292 -2.15 -12.70 -21.04
C ARG A 292 -2.61 -13.93 -20.25
N LEU A 293 -1.90 -14.25 -19.17
CA LEU A 293 -2.18 -15.45 -18.38
C LEU A 293 -3.46 -15.29 -17.55
N ARG A 294 -3.78 -14.08 -17.08
CA ARG A 294 -5.05 -13.76 -16.43
C ARG A 294 -6.23 -14.03 -17.36
N ALA A 295 -6.16 -13.54 -18.60
CA ALA A 295 -7.19 -13.78 -19.59
C ALA A 295 -7.40 -15.28 -19.89
N ILE A 296 -6.33 -16.08 -19.89
CA ILE A 296 -6.43 -17.55 -20.02
C ILE A 296 -7.05 -18.17 -18.77
N TYR A 297 -6.64 -17.71 -17.59
CA TYR A 297 -7.16 -18.21 -16.31
C TYR A 297 -8.68 -18.01 -16.21
N GLU A 298 -9.17 -16.82 -16.55
CA GLU A 298 -10.59 -16.47 -16.46
C GLU A 298 -11.47 -17.33 -17.40
N ASN A 299 -10.93 -17.74 -18.56
CA ASN A 299 -11.67 -18.51 -19.56
C ASN A 299 -11.49 -20.03 -19.42
N ASN A 300 -10.37 -20.49 -18.88
CA ASN A 300 -9.95 -21.90 -18.98
C ASN A 300 -9.41 -22.48 -17.66
N GLY A 301 -9.28 -21.68 -16.61
CA GLY A 301 -8.77 -22.07 -15.30
C GLY A 301 -7.25 -22.35 -15.27
N SER A 302 -6.78 -22.78 -14.09
CA SER A 302 -5.35 -22.90 -13.74
C SER A 302 -4.54 -23.86 -14.65
N HIS A 303 -5.14 -24.95 -15.15
CA HIS A 303 -4.43 -25.93 -15.98
C HIS A 303 -3.98 -25.35 -17.33
N ALA A 304 -4.84 -24.56 -17.98
CA ALA A 304 -4.52 -23.93 -19.27
C ALA A 304 -3.40 -22.89 -19.14
N VAL A 305 -3.37 -22.17 -18.02
CA VAL A 305 -2.31 -21.20 -17.72
C VAL A 305 -0.94 -21.87 -17.65
N THR A 306 -0.85 -23.03 -16.99
CA THR A 306 0.44 -23.76 -16.85
C THR A 306 1.01 -24.14 -18.22
N ALA A 307 0.16 -24.59 -19.15
CA ALA A 307 0.58 -24.87 -20.52
C ALA A 307 1.02 -23.60 -21.26
N ALA A 308 0.26 -22.51 -21.13
CA ALA A 308 0.59 -21.22 -21.76
C ALA A 308 1.86 -20.56 -21.19
N ALA A 309 2.19 -20.82 -19.93
CA ALA A 309 3.37 -20.32 -19.24
C ALA A 309 4.63 -21.15 -19.51
N ARG A 310 4.57 -22.25 -20.30
CA ARG A 310 5.75 -23.09 -20.61
C ARG A 310 6.97 -22.34 -21.15
N PRO A 311 6.83 -21.32 -22.03
CA PRO A 311 7.98 -20.51 -22.45
C PRO A 311 8.66 -19.76 -21.31
N LEU A 312 7.95 -19.54 -20.19
CA LEU A 312 8.48 -18.86 -19.02
C LEU A 312 9.14 -19.82 -18.03
N ILE A 313 8.43 -20.90 -17.68
CA ILE A 313 8.77 -21.76 -16.53
C ILE A 313 9.53 -23.03 -16.92
N GLY A 314 9.76 -23.26 -18.22
CA GLY A 314 10.44 -24.47 -18.71
C GLY A 314 9.69 -25.75 -18.31
N ALA A 315 10.38 -26.68 -17.65
CA ALA A 315 9.83 -27.95 -17.18
C ALA A 315 9.17 -27.90 -15.79
N ALA A 316 9.16 -26.74 -15.11
CA ALA A 316 8.61 -26.62 -13.77
C ALA A 316 7.12 -27.03 -13.72
N ILE A 317 6.72 -27.68 -12.63
CA ILE A 317 5.32 -28.10 -12.41
C ILE A 317 4.70 -27.10 -11.44
N LEU A 318 3.61 -26.46 -11.86
CA LEU A 318 2.85 -25.53 -11.02
C LEU A 318 1.67 -26.27 -10.37
N PRO A 319 1.38 -26.02 -9.08
CA PRO A 319 0.20 -26.56 -8.46
C PRO A 319 -1.08 -25.92 -9.05
N PRO A 320 -2.22 -26.64 -9.07
CA PRO A 320 -3.50 -26.01 -9.39
C PRO A 320 -3.83 -25.00 -8.29
N CYS A 321 -4.11 -23.76 -8.68
CA CYS A 321 -4.47 -22.69 -7.74
C CYS A 321 -5.93 -22.26 -7.92
N ARG A 322 -6.60 -21.98 -6.80
CA ARG A 322 -7.96 -21.42 -6.77
C ARG A 322 -8.02 -19.94 -7.18
N TYR A 323 -6.94 -19.20 -6.94
CA TYR A 323 -6.81 -17.78 -7.22
C TYR A 323 -5.73 -17.57 -8.28
N PHE A 324 -5.98 -16.65 -9.20
CA PHE A 324 -5.02 -16.29 -10.23
C PHE A 324 -3.76 -15.69 -9.59
N GLY A 325 -3.91 -14.83 -8.57
CA GLY A 325 -2.79 -14.22 -7.87
C GLY A 325 -1.81 -15.23 -7.27
N MET A 326 -2.30 -16.35 -6.72
CA MET A 326 -1.44 -17.44 -6.24
C MET A 326 -0.68 -18.09 -7.40
N LEU A 327 -1.37 -18.42 -8.49
CA LEU A 327 -0.75 -19.03 -9.66
C LEU A 327 0.30 -18.12 -10.28
N TRP A 328 0.02 -16.83 -10.35
CA TRP A 328 0.95 -15.83 -10.83
C TRP A 328 2.21 -15.76 -9.95
N ALA A 329 2.07 -15.81 -8.62
CA ALA A 329 3.22 -15.84 -7.72
C ALA A 329 4.12 -17.06 -7.95
N GLU A 330 3.54 -18.25 -8.16
CA GLU A 330 4.28 -19.47 -8.52
C GLU A 330 5.02 -19.32 -9.85
N ILE A 331 4.39 -18.69 -10.85
CA ILE A 331 5.00 -18.41 -12.16
C ILE A 331 6.17 -17.44 -12.02
N GLU A 332 6.02 -16.36 -11.25
CA GLU A 332 7.11 -15.40 -11.00
C GLU A 332 8.29 -16.05 -10.29
N GLN A 333 8.04 -16.98 -9.36
CA GLN A 333 9.09 -17.73 -8.69
C GLN A 333 9.81 -18.72 -9.63
N ALA A 334 9.07 -19.34 -10.56
CA ALA A 334 9.61 -20.32 -11.50
C ALA A 334 10.26 -19.70 -12.76
N ALA A 335 10.04 -18.41 -13.03
CA ALA A 335 10.50 -17.74 -14.24
C ALA A 335 11.53 -16.63 -13.94
N PRO A 336 12.85 -16.90 -14.05
CA PRO A 336 13.91 -15.93 -13.75
C PRO A 336 13.79 -14.61 -14.51
N GLN A 337 13.29 -14.64 -15.75
CA GLN A 337 13.05 -13.45 -16.58
C GLN A 337 11.92 -12.54 -16.09
N LEU A 338 11.08 -13.02 -15.16
CA LEU A 338 10.04 -12.22 -14.50
C LEU A 338 10.48 -11.71 -13.13
N ARG A 339 11.69 -12.05 -12.68
CA ARG A 339 12.18 -11.61 -11.38
C ARG A 339 12.40 -10.10 -11.40
N ARG A 340 11.77 -9.40 -10.46
CA ARG A 340 12.00 -7.96 -10.24
C ARG A 340 13.49 -7.70 -10.02
N GLN A 341 13.99 -6.61 -10.61
CA GLN A 341 15.37 -6.18 -10.49
C GLN A 341 15.43 -4.85 -9.76
N ARG A 342 16.47 -4.66 -8.93
CA ARG A 342 16.69 -3.39 -8.24
C ARG A 342 17.09 -2.32 -9.25
N LEU A 343 16.48 -1.15 -9.07
CA LEU A 343 16.81 0.06 -9.82
C LEU A 343 17.63 1.01 -8.95
N TYR A 344 18.55 1.74 -9.57
CA TYR A 344 19.38 2.73 -8.89
C TYR A 344 19.11 4.15 -9.44
N PRO A 345 19.33 5.20 -8.64
CA PRO A 345 19.03 6.58 -9.03
C PRO A 345 19.66 7.02 -10.36
N ALA A 346 20.89 6.58 -10.63
CA ALA A 346 21.61 6.88 -11.87
C ALA A 346 20.90 6.36 -13.14
N GLN A 347 20.04 5.34 -13.00
CA GLN A 347 19.33 4.72 -14.12
C GLN A 347 17.99 5.40 -14.41
N LEU A 348 17.41 6.12 -13.44
CA LEU A 348 16.04 6.64 -13.52
C LEU A 348 15.80 7.51 -14.75
N ALA A 349 16.75 8.36 -15.14
CA ALA A 349 16.57 9.25 -16.30
C ALA A 349 16.32 8.46 -17.60
N GLY A 350 17.08 7.39 -17.84
CA GLY A 350 16.92 6.53 -19.00
C GLY A 350 15.63 5.69 -18.93
N GLU A 351 15.32 5.16 -17.75
CA GLU A 351 14.10 4.38 -17.53
C GLU A 351 12.83 5.23 -17.69
N ILE A 352 12.83 6.48 -17.25
CA ILE A 352 11.74 7.44 -17.43
C ILE A 352 11.50 7.71 -18.92
N ALA A 353 12.56 8.02 -19.67
CA ALA A 353 12.45 8.27 -21.10
C ALA A 353 11.86 7.05 -21.84
N ALA A 354 12.38 5.85 -21.55
CA ALA A 354 11.87 4.61 -22.13
C ALA A 354 10.43 4.30 -21.72
N ALA A 355 10.04 4.55 -20.46
CA ALA A 355 8.66 4.37 -20.00
C ALA A 355 7.70 5.33 -20.70
N GLN A 356 8.09 6.59 -20.90
CA GLN A 356 7.29 7.57 -21.64
C GLN A 356 7.07 7.11 -23.09
N GLU A 357 8.10 6.61 -23.77
CA GLU A 357 7.97 6.07 -25.12
C GLU A 357 6.97 4.89 -25.18
N TRP A 358 6.98 4.02 -24.17
CA TRP A 358 6.01 2.92 -24.05
C TRP A 358 4.58 3.45 -23.86
N VAL A 359 4.38 4.43 -22.97
CA VAL A 359 3.06 5.05 -22.73
C VAL A 359 2.52 5.65 -24.02
N ASP A 360 3.34 6.45 -24.71
CA ASP A 360 2.96 7.12 -25.94
C ASP A 360 2.64 6.13 -27.05
N ARG A 361 3.40 5.04 -27.16
CA ARG A 361 3.17 3.98 -28.15
C ARG A 361 1.83 3.28 -27.90
N LEU A 362 1.56 2.85 -26.67
CA LEU A 362 0.32 2.15 -26.33
C LEU A 362 -0.90 3.04 -26.50
N ARG A 363 -0.82 4.33 -26.14
CA ARG A 363 -1.89 5.30 -26.37
C ARG A 363 -2.18 5.48 -27.86
N ARG A 364 -1.15 5.56 -28.72
CA ARG A 364 -1.35 5.63 -30.18
C ARG A 364 -2.04 4.37 -30.72
N SER A 365 -1.61 3.18 -30.31
CA SER A 365 -2.24 1.92 -30.74
C SER A 365 -3.67 1.73 -30.21
N ALA A 366 -4.03 2.35 -29.09
CA ALA A 366 -5.41 2.34 -28.59
C ALA A 366 -6.34 3.26 -29.42
N VAL A 367 -5.78 4.29 -30.07
CA VAL A 367 -6.51 5.24 -30.94
C VAL A 367 -6.61 4.72 -32.39
N ASP A 368 -5.67 3.89 -32.84
CA ASP A 368 -5.68 3.26 -34.16
C ASP A 368 -5.73 1.72 -34.08
N PRO A 369 -6.93 1.11 -34.18
CA PRO A 369 -7.10 -0.35 -34.07
C PRO A 369 -6.41 -1.14 -35.20
N ALA A 370 -5.98 -0.49 -36.28
CA ALA A 370 -5.38 -1.15 -37.45
C ALA A 370 -3.92 -1.58 -37.23
N ASP A 371 -3.23 -1.09 -36.20
CA ASP A 371 -1.84 -1.46 -35.89
C ASP A 371 -1.77 -2.63 -34.89
N THR A 372 -2.31 -3.78 -35.30
CA THR A 372 -2.40 -5.00 -34.48
C THR A 372 -1.07 -5.78 -34.40
N ARG A 373 0.06 -5.12 -34.12
CA ARG A 373 1.38 -5.80 -33.98
C ARG A 373 1.83 -6.02 -32.54
N LEU A 374 1.16 -5.46 -31.54
CA LEU A 374 1.64 -5.46 -30.15
C LEU A 374 1.16 -6.64 -29.26
N ARG A 375 0.21 -7.47 -29.71
CA ARG A 375 -0.10 -8.75 -29.01
C ARG A 375 1.00 -9.81 -29.16
N ALA A 376 2.03 -9.54 -29.97
CA ALA A 376 3.10 -10.48 -30.33
C ALA A 376 4.49 -10.15 -29.73
N ALA A 377 4.63 -9.08 -28.94
CA ALA A 377 5.93 -8.66 -28.37
C ALA A 377 6.40 -9.50 -27.16
N GLY A 378 5.73 -10.63 -26.90
CA GLY A 378 6.14 -11.62 -25.89
C GLY A 378 7.02 -12.75 -26.45
N ARG A 379 7.96 -12.44 -27.36
CA ARG A 379 9.04 -13.39 -27.73
C ARG A 379 10.32 -13.03 -27.00
#